data_AF-A0A5M3MS66-F1
#
_entry.id   AF-A0A5M3MS66-F1
#
_cell.length_a   1.000
_cell.length_b   1.000
_cell.length_c   1.000
_cell.angle_alpha   90.00
_cell.angle_beta   90.00
_cell.angle_gamma   90.00
#
_symmetry.space_group_name_H-M   'P 1'
#
loop_
_entity.id
_entity.type
_entity.pdbx_description
1 polymer ?
#
loop_
_entity_poly.entity_id
_entity_poly.type
_entity_poly.pdbx_seq_one_letter_code
_entity_poly.pdbx_strand_id
1 'polypeptide(L)' 'LSGLEPVLYNCCINSCCCYLGPNADLECCLHYDASQFCPSSCIVHQKFFYIPTIPHLVPFYKNPEMHAKMQY' A
#
# COMPACT_ATOMS: atom_id res chain seq x y z
N LEU A 1 -1.55 5.53 21.73
CA LEU A 1 -1.29 4.68 20.54
C LEU A 1 -1.05 5.62 19.36
N SER A 2 0.23 5.84 19.01
CA SER A 2 0.87 6.50 17.84
C SER A 2 0.18 7.56 16.93
N GLY A 3 -1.11 7.88 17.03
CA GLY A 3 -1.82 8.83 16.16
C GLY A 3 -1.90 8.41 14.69
N LEU A 4 -1.48 7.19 14.37
CA LEU A 4 -1.42 6.63 13.03
C LEU A 4 -2.75 5.99 12.68
N GLU A 5 -3.50 6.63 11.78
CA GLU A 5 -4.73 6.06 11.26
C GLU A 5 -4.43 5.13 10.08
N PRO A 6 -4.79 3.85 10.15
CA PRO A 6 -4.60 2.93 9.05
C PRO A 6 -5.52 3.29 7.88
N VAL A 7 -4.99 3.27 6.67
CA VAL A 7 -5.71 3.54 5.43
C VAL A 7 -6.04 2.22 4.74
N LEU A 8 -7.28 2.07 4.29
CA LEU A 8 -7.73 0.89 3.59
C LEU A 8 -7.42 1.01 2.09
N TYR A 9 -6.66 0.05 1.54
CA TYR A 9 -6.37 -0.02 0.10
C TYR A 9 -6.86 -1.32 -0.51
N ASN A 10 -7.22 -1.25 -1.78
CA ASN A 10 -7.65 -2.40 -2.57
C ASN A 10 -6.41 -3.08 -3.19
N CYS A 11 -6.33 -4.41 -3.06
CA CYS A 11 -5.22 -5.19 -3.60
C CYS A 11 -5.71 -6.37 -4.46
N CYS A 12 -4.82 -6.87 -5.30
CA CYS A 12 -5.04 -8.12 -6.03
C CYS A 12 -5.22 -9.29 -5.05
N ILE A 13 -5.84 -10.40 -5.50
CA ILE A 13 -6.08 -11.60 -4.67
C ILE A 13 -4.80 -12.24 -4.09
N ASN A 14 -3.65 -12.04 -4.76
CA ASN A 14 -2.34 -12.53 -4.33
C ASN A 14 -1.49 -11.47 -3.63
N SER A 15 -2.07 -10.31 -3.25
CA SER A 15 -1.37 -9.16 -2.65
C SER A 15 -0.17 -8.59 -3.44
N CYS A 16 -0.02 -9.05 -4.68
CA CYS A 16 0.99 -8.69 -5.66
C CYS A 16 0.95 -7.22 -6.13
N CYS A 17 -0.25 -6.63 -6.22
CA CYS A 17 -0.46 -5.29 -6.72
C CYS A 17 -1.48 -4.57 -5.85
N CYS A 18 -1.18 -3.30 -5.52
CA CYS A 18 -2.08 -2.38 -4.85
C CYS A 18 -2.65 -1.41 -5.89
N TYR A 19 -3.97 -1.30 -5.95
CA TYR A 19 -4.68 -0.45 -6.90
C TYR A 19 -4.76 0.99 -6.36
N LEU A 20 -3.61 1.64 -6.34
CA LEU A 20 -3.41 3.00 -5.84
C LEU A 20 -2.40 3.74 -6.71
N GLY A 21 -2.52 5.06 -6.79
CA GLY A 21 -1.58 5.92 -7.51
C GLY A 21 -1.51 5.54 -9.00
N PRO A 22 -0.33 5.18 -9.55
CA PRO A 22 -0.20 4.83 -10.97
C PRO A 22 -1.02 3.60 -11.37
N ASN A 23 -1.42 2.78 -10.39
CA ASN A 23 -2.18 1.55 -10.61
C ASN A 23 -3.67 1.71 -10.26
N ALA A 24 -4.14 2.95 -10.01
CA ALA A 24 -5.51 3.20 -9.57
C ALA A 24 -6.56 2.85 -10.63
N ASP A 25 -6.24 3.07 -11.92
CA ASP A 25 -7.14 2.85 -13.04
C ASP A 25 -7.02 1.43 -13.63
N LEU A 26 -6.25 0.54 -12.99
CA LEU A 26 -6.07 -0.83 -13.45
C LEU A 26 -7.22 -1.71 -12.97
N GLU A 27 -7.97 -2.26 -13.92
CA GLU A 27 -9.01 -3.25 -13.64
C GLU A 27 -8.46 -4.68 -13.51
N CYS A 28 -7.26 -4.93 -14.04
CA CYS A 28 -6.58 -6.22 -13.98
C CYS A 28 -5.16 -6.07 -13.44
N CYS A 29 -4.70 -7.10 -12.73
CA CYS A 29 -3.35 -7.15 -12.21
C CYS A 29 -2.33 -7.42 -13.32
N LEU A 30 -1.32 -6.55 -13.43
CA LEU A 30 -0.24 -6.67 -14.43
C LEU A 30 0.65 -7.91 -14.28
N HIS A 31 0.62 -8.61 -13.14
CA HIS A 31 1.50 -9.75 -12.87
C HIS A 31 0.89 -11.11 -13.23
N TYR A 32 -0.43 -11.24 -13.04
CA TYR A 32 -1.13 -12.52 -13.14
C TYR A 32 -2.40 -12.44 -14.00
N ASP A 33 -2.68 -11.26 -14.57
CA ASP A 33 -3.89 -10.95 -15.35
C ASP A 33 -5.19 -11.29 -14.61
N ALA A 34 -5.16 -11.16 -13.29
CA ALA A 34 -6.30 -11.40 -12.43
C ALA A 34 -7.13 -10.13 -12.30
N SER A 35 -8.45 -10.23 -12.50
CA SER A 35 -9.40 -9.15 -12.28
C SER A 35 -9.26 -8.56 -10.87
N GLN A 36 -9.38 -7.25 -10.74
CA GLN A 36 -9.49 -6.53 -9.48
C GLN A 36 -10.81 -6.87 -8.76
N PHE A 37 -11.86 -7.16 -9.53
CA PHE A 37 -13.21 -7.39 -9.05
C PHE A 37 -13.61 -8.85 -9.17
N CYS A 38 -14.33 -9.32 -8.15
CA CYS A 38 -14.96 -10.63 -8.20
C CYS A 38 -16.07 -10.62 -9.27
N PRO A 39 -16.06 -11.54 -10.25
CA PRO A 39 -16.97 -11.52 -11.40
C PRO A 39 -18.46 -11.57 -11.02
N SER A 40 -18.78 -12.13 -9.84
CA SER A 40 -20.14 -12.35 -9.38
C SER A 40 -20.73 -11.19 -8.56
N SER A 41 -19.91 -10.29 -8.03
CA SER A 41 -20.36 -9.28 -7.07
C SER A 41 -19.87 -7.85 -7.36
N CYS A 42 -19.01 -7.65 -8.36
CA CYS A 42 -18.35 -6.36 -8.62
C CYS A 42 -17.61 -5.79 -7.38
N ILE A 43 -17.30 -6.64 -6.40
CA ILE A 43 -16.55 -6.26 -5.19
C ILE A 43 -15.07 -6.54 -5.42
N VAL A 44 -14.22 -5.61 -5.00
CA VAL A 44 -12.75 -5.79 -4.96
C VAL A 44 -12.36 -7.03 -4.18
N HIS A 45 -11.47 -7.86 -4.74
CA HIS A 45 -11.11 -9.15 -4.16
C HIS A 45 -10.59 -9.05 -2.72
N GLN A 46 -9.69 -8.10 -2.45
CA GLN A 46 -9.06 -7.95 -1.15
C GLN A 46 -8.85 -6.49 -0.79
N LYS A 47 -8.98 -6.20 0.51
CA LYS A 47 -8.66 -4.91 1.09
C LYS A 47 -7.69 -5.09 2.24
N PHE A 48 -6.63 -4.31 2.27
CA PHE A 48 -5.62 -4.33 3.32
C PHE A 48 -5.54 -2.98 4.01
N PHE A 49 -5.35 -3.01 5.32
CA PHE A 49 -5.04 -1.83 6.10
C PHE A 49 -3.54 -1.56 6.04
N TYR A 50 -3.17 -0.42 5.49
CA TYR A 50 -1.79 0.05 5.45
C TYR A 50 -1.61 1.18 6.45
N ILE A 51 -0.50 1.11 7.20
CA ILE A 51 -0.10 2.19 8.09
C ILE A 51 0.74 3.17 7.26
N PRO A 52 0.33 4.45 7.12
CA PRO A 52 1.11 5.44 6.39
C PRO A 52 2.35 5.81 7.21
N THR A 53 3.42 5.03 7.10
CA THR A 53 4.66 5.25 7.84
C THR A 53 5.54 6.34 7.24
N ILE A 54 5.40 6.63 5.94
CA ILE A 54 6.23 7.60 5.21
C ILE A 54 6.26 8.98 5.89
N PRO A 55 5.14 9.61 6.27
CA PRO A 55 5.15 10.91 6.95
C PRO A 55 5.95 10.92 8.26
N HIS A 56 6.02 9.77 8.94
CA HIS A 56 6.77 9.62 10.18
C HIS A 56 8.25 9.32 9.94
N LEU A 57 8.56 8.58 8.88
CA LEU A 57 9.94 8.23 8.51
C LEU A 57 10.72 9.42 7.91
N VAL A 58 10.05 10.34 7.23
CA VAL A 58 10.70 11.53 6.64
C VAL A 58 11.46 12.37 7.69
N PRO A 59 10.88 12.72 8.85
CA PRO A 59 11.60 13.37 9.94
C PRO A 59 12.81 12.58 10.46
N PHE A 60 12.68 11.26 10.60
CA PHE A 60 13.80 10.41 11.04
C PHE A 60 14.95 10.44 10.03
N TYR A 61 14.64 10.43 8.74
CA TYR A 61 15.66 10.51 7.68
C TYR A 61 16.35 11.89 7.65
N LYS A 62 15.62 12.98 7.92
CA LYS A 62 16.17 14.34 7.96
C LYS A 62 17.02 14.62 9.19
N ASN A 63 16.90 13.83 10.26
CA ASN A 63 17.70 13.99 11.47
C ASN A 63 19.10 13.37 11.26
N PRO A 64 20.20 14.14 11.35
CA PRO A 64 21.56 13.64 11.08
C PRO A 64 22.00 12.48 11.99
N GLU A 65 21.62 12.52 13.28
CA GLU A 65 21.98 11.46 14.24
C GLU A 65 21.25 10.16 13.91
N MET A 66 19.97 10.25 13.57
CA MET A 66 19.16 9.10 13.18
C MET A 66 19.57 8.56 11.81
N HIS A 67 19.89 9.45 10.87
CA HIS A 67 20.44 9.10 9.56
C HIS A 67 21.71 8.25 9.71
N ALA A 68 22.67 8.68 10.54
CA ALA A 68 23.89 7.92 10.81
C ALA A 68 23.62 6.51 11.39
N LYS A 69 22.59 6.37 12.24
CA LYS A 69 22.17 5.08 12.81
C LYS A 69 21.43 4.16 11.82
N MET A 70 20.90 4.70 10.73
CA MET A 70 20.14 3.95 9.71
C MET A 70 20.99 3.51 8.51
N GLN A 71 22.30 3.75 8.52
CA GLN A 71 23.23 3.32 7.44
C GLN A 71 23.79 1.90 7.66
N TYR A 72 22.94 0.95 8.07
CA TYR A 72 23.34 -0.45 8.32
C TYR A 72 24.01 -1.13 7.12
#